data_AF-A0AA93DKJ5-F1
#
_entry.id   AF-A0AA93DKJ5-F1
#
_cell.length_a   1.000
_cell.length_b   1.000
_cell.length_c   1.000
_cell.angle_alpha   90.00
_cell.angle_beta   90.00
_cell.angle_gamma   90.00
#
_symmetry.space_group_name_H-M   'P 1'
#
loop_
_entity.id
_entity.type
_entity.pdbx_description
1 polymer ?
#
loop_
_entity_poly.entity_id
_entity_poly.type
_entity_poly.pdbx_seq_one_letter_code
_entity_poly.pdbx_strand_id
1 'polypeptide(L)'
;MQQRKLGANGPQVSAIGLGCMGMSDFYSTAQDEKESIATLHRALELGVTLLDTADMYGPHTNELLLGKAIKGKREQVFLATKFGIIRDPANPHARGICGKPDYIRRSVEGSLTRLGTDVIDLYYQHRIDPTVPIEETVGALAELVQEGKIRYIGLSEASAATLERAHRVHPITALQSEYSLWTRDMEAEILPTCERLGIGFVPYSPLGRGFLTGAIRSPDDLAADDFRRT
;
A
#
# COMPACT_ATOMS: atom_id res chain seq x y z
N MET A 1 -6.55 12.49 -16.69
CA MET A 1 -5.91 11.24 -16.21
C MET A 1 -6.49 10.03 -16.94
N GLN A 2 -5.66 9.09 -17.39
CA GLN A 2 -6.13 7.82 -17.94
C GLN A 2 -6.64 6.89 -16.82
N GLN A 3 -7.75 6.20 -17.04
CA GLN A 3 -8.30 5.22 -16.09
C GLN A 3 -7.91 3.79 -16.48
N ARG A 4 -7.82 2.90 -15.49
CA ARG A 4 -7.50 1.48 -15.60
C ARG A 4 -8.36 0.66 -14.65
N LYS A 5 -8.70 -0.55 -15.07
CA LYS A 5 -9.34 -1.53 -14.18
C LYS A 5 -8.25 -2.21 -13.35
N LEU A 6 -8.37 -2.16 -12.04
CA LEU A 6 -7.42 -2.79 -11.12
C LEU A 6 -7.76 -4.28 -10.98
N GLY A 7 -7.20 -5.11 -11.86
CA GLY A 7 -7.56 -6.52 -11.98
C GLY A 7 -8.81 -6.75 -12.82
N ALA A 8 -9.07 -8.00 -13.21
CA ALA A 8 -10.13 -8.36 -14.15
C ALA A 8 -11.54 -8.03 -13.64
N ASN A 9 -11.75 -8.10 -12.33
CA ASN A 9 -13.04 -7.84 -11.67
C ASN A 9 -13.00 -6.67 -10.67
N GLY A 10 -11.90 -5.92 -10.65
CA GLY A 10 -11.74 -4.84 -9.69
C GLY A 10 -12.27 -3.48 -10.16
N PRO A 11 -12.03 -2.44 -9.35
CA PRO A 11 -12.54 -1.09 -9.57
C PRO A 11 -11.78 -0.36 -10.68
N GLN A 12 -12.37 0.74 -11.16
CA GLN A 12 -11.67 1.71 -12.01
C GLN A 12 -10.86 2.67 -11.14
N VAL A 13 -9.59 2.83 -11.46
CA VAL A 13 -8.66 3.74 -10.78
C VAL A 13 -7.81 4.51 -11.80
N SER A 14 -7.18 5.60 -11.37
CA SER A 14 -6.17 6.27 -12.20
C SER A 14 -5.02 5.33 -12.54
N ALA A 15 -4.55 5.38 -13.79
CA ALA A 15 -3.43 4.55 -14.26
C ALA A 15 -2.12 4.80 -13.49
N ILE A 16 -1.99 5.99 -12.90
CA ILE A 16 -0.92 6.38 -12.00
C ILE A 16 -1.56 6.64 -10.64
N GLY A 17 -1.06 5.99 -9.60
CA GLY A 17 -1.39 6.30 -8.20
C GLY A 17 -0.32 7.16 -7.54
N LEU A 18 -0.64 7.72 -6.38
CA LEU A 18 0.30 8.45 -5.54
C LEU A 18 0.62 7.64 -4.28
N GLY A 19 1.87 7.24 -4.14
CA GLY A 19 2.38 6.66 -2.90
C GLY A 19 2.73 7.77 -1.90
N CYS A 20 2.11 7.72 -0.73
CA CYS A 20 2.17 8.81 0.25
C CYS A 20 3.24 8.62 1.33
N MET A 21 3.96 7.49 1.31
CA MET A 21 4.96 7.11 2.32
C MET A 21 5.92 8.26 2.66
N GLY A 22 6.58 8.84 1.65
CA GLY A 22 7.59 9.90 1.80
C GLY A 22 7.10 11.20 2.43
N MET A 23 5.78 11.38 2.60
CA MET A 23 5.21 12.57 3.26
C MET A 23 5.37 12.53 4.78
N SER A 24 5.58 11.34 5.37
CA SER A 24 5.76 11.21 6.82
C SER A 24 6.70 10.08 7.25
N ASP A 25 7.33 9.36 6.31
CA ASP A 25 8.29 8.31 6.60
C ASP A 25 9.21 8.04 5.40
N PHE A 26 10.46 7.64 5.66
CA PHE A 26 11.51 7.35 4.68
C PHE A 26 11.88 8.51 3.72
N TYR A 27 13.09 8.46 3.17
CA TYR A 27 13.64 9.35 2.12
C TYR A 27 13.74 10.86 2.42
N SER A 28 13.10 11.37 3.47
CA SER A 28 13.19 12.78 3.89
C SER A 28 13.04 12.90 5.41
N THR A 29 13.81 13.82 5.99
CA THR A 29 13.69 14.25 7.39
C THR A 29 12.84 15.51 7.53
N ALA A 30 12.57 16.23 6.43
CA ALA A 30 11.74 17.44 6.42
C ALA A 30 10.29 17.06 6.10
N GLN A 31 9.47 16.96 7.14
CA GLN A 31 8.02 16.81 7.00
C GLN A 31 7.36 18.20 6.95
N ASP A 32 6.77 18.53 5.82
CA ASP A 32 5.92 19.71 5.68
C ASP A 32 4.48 19.26 5.39
N GLU A 33 3.61 19.33 6.41
CA GLU A 33 2.21 18.96 6.30
C GLU A 33 1.48 19.78 5.24
N LYS A 34 1.79 21.08 5.12
CA LYS A 34 1.12 21.97 4.17
C LYS A 34 1.47 21.59 2.74
N GLU A 35 2.75 21.37 2.44
CA GLU A 35 3.19 20.96 1.11
C GLU A 35 2.73 19.53 0.77
N SER A 36 2.66 18.64 1.76
CA SER A 36 2.12 17.29 1.56
C SER A 36 0.62 17.32 1.20
N ILE A 37 -0.17 18.13 1.91
CA ILE A 37 -1.60 18.34 1.59
C ILE A 37 -1.75 19.00 0.21
N ALA A 38 -0.94 20.02 -0.10
CA ALA A 38 -0.96 20.67 -1.41
C ALA A 38 -0.64 19.68 -2.53
N THR A 39 0.32 18.78 -2.32
CA THR A 39 0.66 17.70 -3.26
C THR A 39 -0.49 16.73 -3.47
N LEU A 40 -1.15 16.29 -2.39
CA LEU A 40 -2.33 15.43 -2.45
C LEU A 40 -3.46 16.09 -3.23
N HIS A 41 -3.79 17.35 -2.92
CA HIS A 41 -4.83 18.11 -3.63
C HIS A 41 -4.48 18.29 -5.10
N ARG A 42 -3.22 18.60 -5.41
CA ARG A 42 -2.77 18.74 -6.80
C ARG A 42 -2.89 17.44 -7.58
N ALA A 43 -2.60 16.29 -6.94
CA ALA A 43 -2.78 14.98 -7.57
C ALA A 43 -4.26 14.74 -7.93
N LEU A 44 -5.19 15.04 -7.01
CA LEU A 44 -6.63 14.94 -7.26
C LEU A 44 -7.09 15.87 -8.39
N GLU A 45 -6.62 17.12 -8.42
CA GLU A 45 -6.91 18.06 -9.52
C GLU A 45 -6.44 17.55 -10.89
N LEU A 46 -5.32 16.83 -10.93
CA LEU A 46 -4.79 16.20 -12.14
C LEU A 46 -5.54 14.90 -12.51
N GLY A 47 -6.47 14.46 -11.66
CA GLY A 47 -7.31 13.28 -11.83
C GLY A 47 -6.69 11.98 -11.34
N VAL A 48 -5.62 12.03 -10.52
CA VAL A 48 -5.15 10.87 -9.76
C VAL A 48 -6.21 10.54 -8.72
N THR A 49 -6.63 9.28 -8.64
CA THR A 49 -7.65 8.84 -7.66
C THR A 49 -7.07 7.82 -6.68
N LEU A 50 -6.12 6.99 -7.10
CA LEU A 50 -5.47 6.00 -6.24
C LEU A 50 -4.44 6.66 -5.32
N LEU A 51 -4.76 6.73 -4.01
CA LEU A 51 -3.83 7.15 -2.96
C LEU A 51 -3.43 5.94 -2.12
N ASP A 52 -2.13 5.70 -1.99
CA ASP A 52 -1.57 4.55 -1.27
C ASP A 52 -0.80 5.00 -0.02
N THR A 53 -1.23 4.51 1.14
CA THR A 53 -0.61 4.73 2.45
C THR A 53 -0.45 3.40 3.21
N ALA A 54 -0.05 3.41 4.47
CA ALA A 54 0.00 2.26 5.37
C ALA A 54 -0.03 2.71 6.83
N ASP A 55 -0.57 1.88 7.72
CA ASP A 55 -0.61 2.17 9.16
C ASP A 55 0.77 2.36 9.78
N MET A 56 1.81 1.71 9.23
CA MET A 56 3.17 1.74 9.76
C MET A 56 3.98 2.98 9.36
N TYR A 57 3.51 3.77 8.38
CA TYR A 57 4.20 4.98 7.93
C TYR A 57 4.05 6.10 8.96
N GLY A 58 5.17 6.56 9.52
CA GLY A 58 5.22 7.52 10.61
C GLY A 58 5.78 6.95 11.90
N PRO A 59 5.19 5.89 12.51
CA PRO A 59 3.91 5.21 12.25
C PRO A 59 2.65 6.05 12.48
N HIS A 60 1.55 5.62 11.86
CA HIS A 60 0.18 6.14 11.98
C HIS A 60 -0.03 7.60 11.51
N THR A 61 1.02 8.41 11.41
CA THR A 61 0.92 9.83 11.07
C THR A 61 0.58 10.06 9.60
N ASN A 62 0.96 9.14 8.69
CA ASN A 62 0.61 9.26 7.27
C ASN A 62 -0.90 9.15 7.05
N GLU A 63 -1.57 8.23 7.74
CA GLU A 63 -3.02 8.09 7.66
C GLU A 63 -3.76 9.30 8.26
N LEU A 64 -3.24 9.87 9.35
CA LEU A 64 -3.77 11.12 9.91
C LEU A 64 -3.65 12.28 8.93
N LEU A 65 -2.50 12.40 8.26
CA LEU A 65 -2.26 13.40 7.22
C LEU A 65 -3.24 13.23 6.05
N LEU A 66 -3.41 12.01 5.56
CA LEU A 66 -4.36 11.72 4.48
C LEU A 66 -5.80 12.00 4.90
N GLY A 67 -6.20 11.63 6.12
CA GLY A 67 -7.53 11.92 6.65
C GLY A 67 -7.85 13.41 6.66
N LYS A 68 -6.87 14.26 7.04
CA LYS A 68 -7.00 15.72 6.91
C LYS A 68 -7.14 16.16 5.45
N ALA A 69 -6.29 15.63 4.57
CA ALA A 69 -6.22 16.02 3.16
C ALA A 69 -7.50 15.67 2.37
N ILE A 70 -8.11 14.52 2.65
CA ILE A 70 -9.28 14.02 1.91
C ILE A 70 -10.62 14.44 2.51
N LYS A 71 -10.62 15.19 3.62
CA LYS A 71 -11.85 15.70 4.24
C LYS A 71 -12.67 16.51 3.23
N GLY A 72 -13.94 16.10 3.01
CA GLY A 72 -14.82 16.70 2.00
C GLY A 72 -14.49 16.32 0.54
N LYS A 73 -13.54 15.41 0.32
CA LYS A 73 -13.09 14.93 -1.01
C LYS A 73 -13.07 13.40 -1.11
N ARG A 74 -13.62 12.67 -0.12
CA ARG A 74 -13.55 11.20 -0.01
C ARG A 74 -14.01 10.46 -1.27
N GLU A 75 -15.08 10.93 -1.91
CA GLU A 75 -15.65 10.34 -3.15
C GLU A 75 -14.73 10.49 -4.37
N GLN A 76 -13.74 11.38 -4.33
CA GLN A 76 -12.75 11.56 -5.40
C GLN A 76 -11.57 10.59 -5.27
N VAL A 77 -11.48 9.88 -4.15
CA VAL A 77 -10.31 9.09 -3.75
C VAL A 77 -10.66 7.62 -3.77
N PHE A 78 -9.79 6.83 -4.41
CA PHE A 78 -9.68 5.41 -4.17
C PHE A 78 -8.56 5.19 -3.16
N LEU A 79 -8.93 4.91 -1.92
CA LEU A 79 -8.05 4.91 -0.76
C LEU A 79 -7.50 3.50 -0.48
N ALA A 80 -6.19 3.34 -0.66
CA ALA A 80 -5.47 2.13 -0.32
C ALA A 80 -4.64 2.33 0.96
N THR A 81 -4.80 1.43 1.94
CA THR A 81 -3.92 1.36 3.11
C THR A 81 -3.57 -0.10 3.43
N LYS A 82 -2.66 -0.30 4.39
CA LYS A 82 -2.07 -1.61 4.71
C LYS A 82 -1.93 -1.80 6.20
N PHE A 83 -1.97 -3.05 6.62
CA PHE A 83 -1.68 -3.51 7.98
C PHE A 83 -0.61 -4.60 8.00
N GLY A 84 -0.19 -4.99 9.20
CA GLY A 84 0.53 -6.24 9.42
C GLY A 84 2.00 -6.07 9.72
N ILE A 85 2.57 -4.86 9.57
CA ILE A 85 3.89 -4.53 10.10
C ILE A 85 3.71 -3.91 11.49
N ILE A 86 4.22 -4.59 12.51
CA ILE A 86 4.25 -4.07 13.88
C ILE A 86 5.54 -3.29 14.06
N ARG A 87 5.44 -2.02 14.48
CA ARG A 87 6.59 -1.22 14.91
C ARG A 87 6.62 -1.14 16.43
N ASP A 88 7.80 -1.25 17.00
CA ASP A 88 8.02 -1.01 18.42
C ASP A 88 8.28 0.49 18.66
N PRO A 89 7.45 1.19 19.44
CA PRO A 89 7.69 2.58 19.81
C PRO A 89 9.00 2.79 20.58
N ALA A 90 9.47 1.78 21.32
CA ALA A 90 10.71 1.82 22.07
C ALA A 90 11.93 1.44 21.21
N ASN A 91 11.72 0.79 20.06
CA ASN A 91 12.79 0.43 19.13
C ASN A 91 12.34 0.61 17.67
N PRO A 92 12.62 1.76 17.05
CA PRO A 92 12.22 2.06 15.67
C PRO A 92 12.74 1.07 14.60
N HIS A 93 13.77 0.29 14.92
CA HIS A 93 14.36 -0.73 14.03
C HIS A 93 13.69 -2.10 14.18
N ALA A 94 13.02 -2.36 15.30
CA ALA A 94 12.30 -3.62 15.50
C ALA A 94 11.00 -3.62 14.68
N ARG A 95 10.86 -4.63 13.83
CA ARG A 95 9.67 -4.87 13.03
C ARG A 95 9.18 -6.29 13.22
N GLY A 96 7.92 -6.43 13.64
CA GLY A 96 7.19 -7.69 13.64
C GLY A 96 6.26 -7.79 12.44
N ILE A 97 5.81 -8.99 12.12
CA ILE A 97 4.75 -9.24 11.14
C ILE A 97 3.61 -9.95 11.85
N CYS A 98 2.37 -9.54 11.61
CA CYS A 98 1.19 -10.16 12.20
C CYS A 98 0.02 -10.22 11.20
N GLY A 99 -0.37 -11.44 10.84
CA GLY A 99 -1.51 -11.77 9.99
C GLY A 99 -2.71 -12.32 10.76
N LYS A 100 -2.72 -12.24 12.09
CA LYS A 100 -3.75 -12.86 12.93
C LYS A 100 -5.10 -12.11 12.85
N PRO A 101 -6.24 -12.81 12.78
CA PRO A 101 -7.57 -12.20 12.66
C PRO A 101 -7.89 -11.10 13.67
N ASP A 102 -7.51 -11.28 14.93
CA ASP A 102 -7.76 -10.30 15.99
C ASP A 102 -6.94 -9.01 15.79
N TYR A 103 -5.70 -9.14 15.30
CA TYR A 103 -4.86 -8.00 14.95
C TYR A 103 -5.40 -7.25 13.73
N ILE A 104 -5.85 -7.97 12.70
CA ILE A 104 -6.47 -7.39 11.50
C ILE A 104 -7.66 -6.48 11.89
N ARG A 105 -8.54 -6.98 12.77
CA ARG A 105 -9.68 -6.21 13.28
C ARG A 105 -9.25 -4.95 14.03
N ARG A 106 -8.23 -5.02 14.90
CA ARG A 106 -7.71 -3.82 15.57
C ARG A 106 -7.10 -2.81 14.60
N SER A 107 -6.33 -3.29 13.62
CA SER A 107 -5.67 -2.43 12.63
C SER A 107 -6.66 -1.71 11.73
N VAL A 108 -7.73 -2.37 11.28
CA VAL A 108 -8.73 -1.71 10.40
C VAL A 108 -9.47 -0.60 11.14
N GLU A 109 -9.89 -0.83 12.39
CA GLU A 109 -10.56 0.20 13.21
C GLU A 109 -9.66 1.41 13.46
N GLY A 110 -8.38 1.15 13.76
CA GLY A 110 -7.39 2.21 13.91
C GLY A 110 -7.22 3.02 12.62
N SER A 111 -7.15 2.34 11.48
CA SER A 111 -6.96 2.98 10.18
C SER A 111 -8.17 3.83 9.79
N LEU A 112 -9.39 3.28 9.92
CA LEU A 112 -10.65 4.01 9.70
C LEU A 112 -10.74 5.27 10.56
N THR A 113 -10.40 5.15 11.85
CA THR A 113 -10.37 6.29 12.78
C THR A 113 -9.39 7.37 12.34
N ARG A 114 -8.15 7.00 12.00
CA ARG A 114 -7.11 7.97 11.59
C ARG A 114 -7.42 8.64 10.25
N LEU A 115 -7.94 7.87 9.30
CA LEU A 115 -8.34 8.35 7.98
C LEU A 115 -9.65 9.16 8.03
N GLY A 116 -10.41 9.08 9.13
CA GLY A 116 -11.67 9.78 9.30
C GLY A 116 -12.75 9.34 8.30
N THR A 117 -12.79 8.05 7.99
CA THR A 117 -13.74 7.44 7.03
C THR A 117 -14.31 6.15 7.61
N ASP A 118 -15.48 5.74 7.14
CA ASP A 118 -16.17 4.49 7.49
C ASP A 118 -15.76 3.30 6.61
N VAL A 119 -15.16 3.55 5.43
CA VAL A 119 -14.73 2.52 4.48
C VAL A 119 -13.36 2.81 3.86
N ILE A 120 -12.52 1.77 3.80
CA ILE A 120 -11.27 1.72 3.02
C ILE A 120 -11.57 1.05 1.68
N ASP A 121 -11.10 1.61 0.56
CA ASP A 121 -11.37 1.01 -0.75
C ASP A 121 -10.56 -0.26 -0.95
N LEU A 122 -9.25 -0.23 -0.66
CA LEU A 122 -8.37 -1.39 -0.82
C LEU A 122 -7.49 -1.56 0.41
N TYR A 123 -7.59 -2.72 1.05
CA TYR A 123 -6.83 -3.01 2.27
C TYR A 123 -5.85 -4.14 2.04
N TYR A 124 -4.56 -3.85 2.23
CA TYR A 124 -3.48 -4.80 2.00
C TYR A 124 -2.99 -5.43 3.29
N GLN A 125 -2.69 -6.75 3.25
CA GLN A 125 -1.66 -7.28 4.13
C GLN A 125 -0.29 -6.82 3.60
N HIS A 126 0.43 -6.02 4.38
CA HIS A 126 1.66 -5.34 3.96
C HIS A 126 2.83 -6.32 3.79
N ARG A 127 2.90 -7.37 4.62
CA ARG A 127 3.83 -8.49 4.49
C ARG A 127 3.16 -9.78 4.92
N ILE A 128 3.47 -10.89 4.25
CA ILE A 128 2.94 -12.20 4.59
C ILE A 128 3.52 -12.63 5.94
N ASP A 129 2.64 -12.98 6.88
CA ASP A 129 3.00 -13.59 8.15
C ASP A 129 3.25 -15.09 7.93
N PRO A 130 4.49 -15.60 8.07
CA PRO A 130 4.77 -17.02 7.87
C PRO A 130 4.21 -17.92 8.97
N THR A 131 3.78 -17.35 10.10
CA THR A 131 3.26 -18.09 11.26
C THR A 131 1.75 -18.27 11.24
N VAL A 132 1.05 -17.63 10.31
CA VAL A 132 -0.41 -17.70 10.16
C VAL A 132 -0.74 -18.22 8.76
N PRO A 133 -1.56 -19.28 8.63
CA PRO A 133 -2.05 -19.72 7.33
C PRO A 133 -2.75 -18.56 6.60
N ILE A 134 -2.43 -18.35 5.32
CA ILE A 134 -2.98 -17.24 4.55
C ILE A 134 -4.51 -17.27 4.48
N GLU A 135 -5.11 -18.46 4.55
CA GLU A 135 -6.55 -18.64 4.59
C GLU A 135 -7.21 -18.01 5.81
N GLU A 136 -6.54 -18.01 6.97
CA GLU A 136 -7.05 -17.36 8.18
C GLU A 136 -7.00 -15.84 8.04
N THR A 137 -5.89 -15.30 7.52
CA THR A 137 -5.76 -13.86 7.26
C THR A 137 -6.79 -13.39 6.24
N VAL A 138 -6.93 -14.08 5.11
CA VAL A 138 -7.87 -13.70 4.04
C VAL A 138 -9.32 -13.94 4.48
N GLY A 139 -9.59 -14.96 5.28
CA GLY A 139 -10.91 -15.17 5.91
C GLY A 139 -11.33 -13.98 6.75
N ALA A 140 -10.43 -13.49 7.62
CA ALA A 140 -10.70 -12.29 8.43
C ALA A 140 -10.91 -11.04 7.57
N LEU A 141 -10.15 -10.87 6.48
CA LEU A 141 -10.35 -9.77 5.53
C LEU A 141 -11.69 -9.88 4.79
N ALA A 142 -12.12 -11.10 4.44
CA ALA A 142 -13.43 -11.33 3.81
C ALA A 142 -14.59 -10.96 4.74
N GLU A 143 -14.47 -11.23 6.05
CA GLU A 143 -15.45 -10.75 7.05
C GLU A 143 -15.52 -9.21 7.06
N LEU A 144 -14.39 -8.52 6.96
CA LEU A 144 -14.37 -7.04 6.87
C LEU A 144 -15.00 -6.50 5.59
N VAL A 145 -14.90 -7.24 4.48
CA VAL A 145 -15.64 -6.93 3.24
C VAL A 145 -17.14 -7.06 3.48
N GLN A 146 -17.58 -8.14 4.12
CA GLN A 146 -19.01 -8.36 4.45
C GLN A 146 -19.55 -7.30 5.42
N GLU A 147 -18.74 -6.85 6.37
CA GLU A 147 -19.06 -5.74 7.29
C GLU A 147 -19.08 -4.36 6.60
N GLY A 148 -18.61 -4.26 5.35
CA GLY A 148 -18.54 -3.01 4.60
C GLY A 148 -17.41 -2.06 5.00
N LYS A 149 -16.50 -2.51 5.87
CA LYS A 149 -15.35 -1.71 6.36
C LYS A 149 -14.24 -1.58 5.32
N ILE A 150 -14.11 -2.57 4.45
CA ILE A 150 -13.21 -2.55 3.31
C ILE A 150 -13.96 -2.97 2.05
N ARG A 151 -13.59 -2.46 0.87
CA ARG A 151 -14.24 -2.89 -0.40
C ARG A 151 -13.48 -4.00 -1.10
N TYR A 152 -12.17 -3.93 -1.09
CA TYR A 152 -11.29 -4.84 -1.83
C TYR A 152 -10.12 -5.30 -0.97
N ILE A 153 -9.66 -6.52 -1.24
CA ILE A 153 -8.53 -7.15 -0.56
C ILE A 153 -7.30 -7.10 -1.47
N GLY A 154 -6.18 -6.66 -0.91
CA GLY A 154 -4.87 -6.73 -1.55
C GLY A 154 -3.87 -7.53 -0.71
N LEU A 155 -2.83 -8.03 -1.35
CA LEU A 155 -1.65 -8.60 -0.69
C LEU A 155 -0.39 -7.89 -1.17
N SER A 156 0.67 -7.88 -0.37
CA SER A 156 1.96 -7.36 -0.78
C SER A 156 3.06 -8.38 -0.53
N GLU A 157 3.99 -8.49 -1.47
CA GLU A 157 5.13 -9.42 -1.40
C GLU A 157 4.71 -10.89 -1.15
N ALA A 158 3.61 -11.31 -1.78
CA ALA A 158 3.13 -12.70 -1.71
C ALA A 158 3.70 -13.53 -2.87
N SER A 159 4.06 -14.80 -2.59
CA SER A 159 4.43 -15.75 -3.63
C SER A 159 3.24 -16.19 -4.49
N ALA A 160 3.50 -16.77 -5.66
CA ALA A 160 2.46 -17.31 -6.54
C ALA A 160 1.58 -18.36 -5.82
N ALA A 161 2.20 -19.27 -5.08
CA ALA A 161 1.49 -20.29 -4.30
C ALA A 161 0.60 -19.68 -3.20
N THR A 162 1.07 -18.63 -2.53
CA THR A 162 0.28 -17.90 -1.53
C THR A 162 -0.90 -17.17 -2.17
N LEU A 163 -0.71 -16.56 -3.33
CA LEU A 163 -1.79 -15.89 -4.08
C LEU A 163 -2.89 -16.87 -4.48
N GLU A 164 -2.55 -18.06 -4.97
CA GLU A 164 -3.56 -19.06 -5.32
C GLU A 164 -4.40 -19.49 -4.10
N ARG A 165 -3.73 -19.75 -2.98
CA ARG A 165 -4.38 -20.14 -1.73
C ARG A 165 -5.31 -19.04 -1.22
N ALA A 166 -4.81 -17.80 -1.19
CA ALA A 166 -5.57 -16.62 -0.81
C ALA A 166 -6.81 -16.42 -1.69
N HIS A 167 -6.63 -16.46 -3.03
CA HIS A 167 -7.68 -16.19 -4.00
C HIS A 167 -8.81 -17.24 -3.97
N ARG A 168 -8.52 -18.47 -3.54
CA ARG A 168 -9.55 -19.50 -3.31
C ARG A 168 -10.46 -19.19 -2.13
N VAL A 169 -9.98 -18.47 -1.12
CA VAL A 169 -10.77 -18.10 0.07
C VAL A 169 -11.66 -16.90 -0.26
N HIS A 170 -11.07 -15.86 -0.83
CA HIS A 170 -11.78 -14.68 -1.31
C HIS A 170 -11.00 -14.06 -2.48
N PRO A 171 -11.67 -13.52 -3.52
CA PRO A 171 -10.99 -12.84 -4.60
C PRO A 171 -10.02 -11.76 -4.12
N ILE A 172 -8.74 -11.93 -4.47
CA ILE A 172 -7.71 -10.91 -4.27
C ILE A 172 -7.76 -9.94 -5.45
N THR A 173 -7.86 -8.65 -5.16
CA THR A 173 -8.02 -7.61 -6.18
C THR A 173 -6.67 -7.14 -6.72
N ALA A 174 -5.68 -7.00 -5.83
CA ALA A 174 -4.36 -6.49 -6.19
C ALA A 174 -3.22 -7.18 -5.44
N LEU A 175 -2.10 -7.36 -6.13
CA LEU A 175 -0.81 -7.67 -5.53
C LEU A 175 0.10 -6.45 -5.68
N GLN A 176 0.73 -6.01 -4.59
CA GLN A 176 1.74 -4.96 -4.62
C GLN A 176 3.14 -5.53 -4.35
N SER A 177 4.04 -5.42 -5.32
CA SER A 177 5.41 -5.94 -5.24
C SER A 177 6.43 -5.02 -5.91
N GLU A 178 7.70 -5.15 -5.54
CA GLU A 178 8.78 -4.42 -6.22
C GLU A 178 8.89 -4.85 -7.68
N TYR A 179 8.91 -3.87 -8.60
CA TYR A 179 9.16 -4.14 -10.00
C TYR A 179 9.68 -2.90 -10.72
N SER A 180 10.80 -3.03 -11.43
CA SER A 180 11.46 -1.95 -12.15
C SER A 180 12.34 -2.50 -13.28
N LEU A 181 13.10 -1.65 -13.97
CA LEU A 181 14.11 -2.12 -14.93
C LEU A 181 15.22 -2.98 -14.28
N TRP A 182 15.40 -2.87 -12.96
CA TRP A 182 16.39 -3.65 -12.20
C TRP A 182 15.81 -4.88 -11.51
N THR A 183 14.57 -4.76 -11.02
CA THR A 183 13.91 -5.81 -10.24
C THR A 183 12.84 -6.45 -11.10
N ARG A 184 13.15 -7.62 -11.69
CA ARG A 184 12.31 -8.28 -12.71
C ARG A 184 11.92 -9.72 -12.37
N ASP A 185 12.26 -10.19 -11.17
CA ASP A 185 11.98 -11.56 -10.70
C ASP A 185 10.47 -11.91 -10.76
N MET A 186 9.61 -10.89 -10.66
CA MET A 186 8.16 -11.03 -10.74
C MET A 186 7.68 -11.60 -12.09
N GLU A 187 8.44 -11.44 -13.18
CA GLU A 187 8.07 -11.92 -14.52
C GLU A 187 8.01 -13.44 -14.62
N ALA A 188 8.79 -14.17 -13.82
CA ALA A 188 8.91 -15.62 -13.94
C ALA A 188 7.61 -16.34 -13.54
N GLU A 189 7.03 -15.98 -12.39
CA GLU A 189 5.89 -16.72 -11.82
C GLU A 189 4.76 -15.82 -11.31
N ILE A 190 5.08 -14.60 -10.82
CA ILE A 190 4.11 -13.72 -10.18
C ILE A 190 3.19 -13.06 -11.19
N LEU A 191 3.73 -12.39 -12.22
CA LEU A 191 2.93 -11.75 -13.26
C LEU A 191 2.02 -12.75 -14.00
N PRO A 192 2.51 -13.93 -14.44
CA PRO A 192 1.63 -14.95 -15.02
C PRO A 192 0.51 -15.42 -14.07
N THR A 193 0.81 -15.54 -12.77
CA THR A 193 -0.19 -15.91 -11.76
C THR A 193 -1.23 -14.81 -11.58
N CYS A 194 -0.81 -13.54 -11.50
CA CYS A 194 -1.73 -12.40 -11.43
C CYS A 194 -2.64 -12.34 -12.66
N GLU A 195 -2.10 -12.52 -13.86
CA GLU A 195 -2.87 -12.52 -15.10
C GLU A 195 -3.92 -13.64 -15.09
N ARG A 196 -3.51 -14.88 -14.80
CA ARG A 196 -4.40 -16.05 -14.76
C ARG A 196 -5.51 -15.92 -13.72
N LEU A 197 -5.22 -15.34 -12.56
CA LEU A 197 -6.19 -15.14 -11.48
C LEU A 197 -6.99 -13.83 -11.63
N GLY A 198 -6.68 -12.99 -12.63
CA GLY A 198 -7.30 -11.70 -12.82
C GLY A 198 -6.99 -10.68 -11.72
N ILE A 199 -5.83 -10.80 -11.07
CA ILE A 199 -5.33 -9.91 -10.01
C ILE A 199 -4.58 -8.73 -10.64
N GLY A 200 -4.85 -7.50 -10.20
CA GLY A 200 -4.09 -6.33 -10.62
C GLY A 200 -2.69 -6.34 -10.01
N PHE A 201 -1.65 -6.13 -10.82
CA PHE A 201 -0.28 -5.96 -10.32
C PHE A 201 0.05 -4.48 -10.14
N VAL A 202 0.43 -4.09 -8.92
CA VAL A 202 0.77 -2.71 -8.54
C VAL A 202 2.27 -2.65 -8.22
N PRO A 203 3.11 -2.17 -9.14
CA PRO A 203 4.55 -2.10 -8.90
C PRO A 203 4.89 -0.98 -7.91
N TYR A 204 5.66 -1.28 -6.86
CA TYR A 204 6.33 -0.24 -6.07
C TYR A 204 7.79 -0.08 -6.51
N SER A 205 8.36 1.10 -6.21
CA SER A 205 9.70 1.50 -6.64
C SER A 205 9.99 1.34 -8.14
N PRO A 206 9.05 1.68 -9.07
CA PRO A 206 9.27 1.48 -10.51
C PRO A 206 10.43 2.30 -11.07
N LEU A 207 10.80 3.40 -10.40
CA LEU A 207 11.95 4.24 -10.75
C LEU A 207 13.24 3.84 -10.03
N GLY A 208 13.35 2.58 -9.58
CA GLY A 208 14.52 2.07 -8.88
C GLY A 208 14.84 2.93 -7.65
N ARG A 209 13.83 3.24 -6.83
CA ARG A 209 13.97 4.13 -5.64
C ARG A 209 14.62 5.48 -5.94
N GLY A 210 14.40 6.01 -7.15
CA GLY A 210 14.90 7.31 -7.61
C GLY A 210 16.09 7.23 -8.56
N PHE A 211 16.82 6.11 -8.60
CA PHE A 211 18.02 6.00 -9.43
C PHE A 211 17.73 6.02 -10.94
N LEU A 212 16.56 5.55 -11.37
CA LEU A 212 16.15 5.56 -12.79
C LEU A 212 15.62 6.92 -13.27
N THR A 213 15.67 7.96 -12.42
CA THR A 213 15.25 9.32 -12.78
C THR A 213 16.34 10.14 -13.47
N GLY A 214 17.61 9.71 -13.37
CA GLY A 214 18.77 10.49 -13.81
C GLY A 214 19.18 11.63 -12.86
N ALA A 215 18.45 11.83 -11.76
CA ALA A 215 18.76 12.85 -10.75
C ALA A 215 19.82 12.41 -9.74
N ILE A 216 19.90 11.11 -9.43
CA ILE A 216 20.92 10.53 -8.56
C ILE A 216 22.04 9.98 -9.44
N ARG A 217 23.22 10.60 -9.37
CA ARG A 217 24.40 10.23 -10.17
C ARG A 217 25.50 9.61 -9.32
N SER A 218 25.52 9.89 -8.02
CA SER A 218 26.37 9.20 -7.04
C SER A 218 25.63 9.04 -5.69
N PRO A 219 26.11 8.15 -4.80
CA PRO A 219 25.58 8.06 -3.43
C PRO A 219 25.69 9.37 -2.63
N ASP A 220 26.57 10.30 -3.03
CA ASP A 220 26.72 11.59 -2.36
C ASP A 220 25.62 12.60 -2.68
N ASP A 221 24.80 12.35 -3.72
CA ASP A 221 23.60 13.13 -4.01
C ASP A 221 22.45 12.86 -3.01
N LEU A 222 22.61 11.84 -2.15
CA LEU A 222 21.65 11.46 -1.13
C LEU A 222 22.04 12.03 0.24
N ALA A 223 21.04 12.33 1.07
CA ALA A 223 21.25 12.72 2.46
C ALA A 223 22.07 11.67 3.22
N ALA A 224 22.92 12.10 4.17
CA ALA A 224 23.88 11.23 4.84
C ALA A 224 23.23 10.05 5.60
N ASP A 225 21.99 10.21 6.03
CA ASP A 225 21.16 9.23 6.75
C ASP A 225 20.21 8.45 5.82
N ASP A 226 20.32 8.63 4.50
CA ASP A 226 19.51 7.89 3.54
C ASP A 226 19.99 6.45 3.40
N PHE A 227 19.10 5.48 3.67
CA PHE A 227 19.42 4.06 3.60
C PHE A 227 19.86 3.59 2.21
N ARG A 228 19.54 4.33 1.14
CA ARG A 228 19.96 4.01 -0.24
C ARG A 228 21.46 4.23 -0.47
N ARG A 229 22.19 4.84 0.47
CA ARG A 229 23.63 5.09 0.37
C ARG A 229 24.49 3.83 0.53
N THR A 230 23.97 2.78 1.15
CA THR A 230 24.71 1.55 1.49
C THR A 230 23.93 0.29 1.18
#